data_AF-A0A7K9HE63-F1
#
_entry.id   AF-A0A7K9HE63-F1
#
_cell.length_a   1.000
_cell.length_b   1.000
_cell.length_c   1.000
_cell.angle_alpha   90.00
_cell.angle_beta   90.00
_cell.angle_gamma   90.00
#
_symmetry.space_group_name_H-M   'P 1'
#
loop_
_entity.id
_entity.type
_entity.pdbx_description
1 polymer ?
#
loop_
_entity_poly.entity_id
_entity_poly.type
_entity_poly.pdbx_seq_one_letter_code
_entity_poly.pdbx_strand_id
1 'polypeptide(L)'
;LLLVVYMGYVGLGASVLRALERPAEMQAAQHLLQQHWELLGNHTCLQGPALRRLIEGIIQAYKSGITLQGNTTSLGKWDFSGSFFFSISAITTIGYGNLSPSTVAGRIFCIVFALFGIPLNLILLNEIGQLMLLGVQHCAHCLEEVFHWQKKASLLIKTCALVTGLLLFLLLPPLLFSDKEGWSYEEGFYYSFITLSTIGFGDYVIGMNPDRTYPGWYKNVISLWILFGMAWLTLVIKFCINFLE
;
A
#
# COMPACT_ATOMS: atom_id res chain seq x y z
N LEU A 1 31.00 9.69 6.07
CA LEU A 1 30.12 9.91 7.24
C LEU A 1 28.68 9.47 6.96
N LEU A 2 27.99 10.04 5.96
CA LEU A 2 26.60 9.69 5.61
C LEU A 2 26.37 8.17 5.40
N LEU A 3 27.27 7.51 4.66
CA LEU A 3 27.19 6.05 4.44
C LEU A 3 27.24 5.26 5.75
N VAL A 4 28.07 5.68 6.72
CA VAL A 4 28.20 5.00 8.01
C VAL A 4 26.94 5.19 8.84
N VAL A 5 26.38 6.40 8.86
CA VAL A 5 25.09 6.68 9.52
C VAL A 5 23.96 5.85 8.91
N TYR A 6 23.90 5.77 7.57
CA TYR A 6 22.91 4.96 6.86
C TYR A 6 23.03 3.47 7.17
N MET A 7 24.25 2.90 7.12
CA MET A 7 24.48 1.51 7.49
C MET A 7 24.13 1.23 8.95
N GLY A 8 24.43 2.17 9.85
CA GLY A 8 24.01 2.11 11.25
C GLY A 8 22.49 2.10 11.42
N TYR A 9 21.78 2.96 10.68
CA TYR A 9 20.31 3.01 10.69
C TYR A 9 19.68 1.70 10.21
N VAL A 10 20.18 1.12 9.10
CA VAL A 10 19.72 -0.19 8.60
C VAL A 10 20.03 -1.30 9.60
N GLY A 11 21.22 -1.30 10.21
CA GLY A 11 21.61 -2.28 11.23
C GLY A 11 20.74 -2.23 12.48
N LEU A 12 20.37 -1.02 12.93
CA LEU A 12 19.41 -0.82 14.02
C LEU A 12 18.03 -1.38 13.65
N GLY A 13 17.52 -1.03 12.47
CA GLY A 13 16.23 -1.53 11.97
C GLY A 13 16.19 -3.06 11.88
N ALA A 14 17.25 -3.69 11.36
CA ALA A 14 17.36 -5.15 11.30
C ALA A 14 17.35 -5.80 12.69
N SER A 15 18.01 -5.17 13.66
CA SER A 15 18.06 -5.67 15.04
C SER A 15 16.68 -5.59 15.73
N VAL A 16 15.98 -4.46 15.55
CA VAL A 16 14.64 -4.24 16.11
C VAL A 16 13.63 -5.20 15.47
N LEU A 17 13.59 -5.30 14.13
CA LEU A 17 12.67 -6.22 13.44
C LEU A 17 12.94 -7.67 13.82
N ARG A 18 14.21 -8.09 13.92
CA ARG A 18 14.55 -9.43 14.37
C ARG A 18 14.08 -9.70 15.80
N ALA A 19 14.14 -8.70 16.68
CA ALA A 19 13.69 -8.86 18.05
C ALA A 19 12.16 -8.97 18.15
N LEU A 20 11.43 -8.21 17.32
CA LEU A 20 9.96 -8.17 17.32
C LEU A 20 9.33 -9.35 16.57
N GLU A 21 9.83 -9.69 15.38
CA GLU A 21 9.18 -10.64 14.46
C GLU A 21 9.61 -12.09 14.66
N ARG A 22 10.87 -12.34 15.05
CA ARG A 22 11.39 -13.71 15.18
C ARG A 22 10.61 -14.57 16.19
N PRO A 23 10.18 -14.05 17.36
CA PRO A 23 9.34 -14.82 18.27
C PRO A 23 8.00 -15.21 17.64
N ALA A 24 7.35 -14.29 16.94
CA ALA A 24 6.06 -14.51 16.28
C ALA A 24 6.19 -15.53 15.13
N GLU A 25 7.25 -15.43 14.32
CA GLU A 25 7.57 -16.41 13.27
C GLU A 25 7.73 -17.82 13.83
N MET A 26 8.50 -17.98 14.91
CA MET A 26 8.71 -19.27 15.55
C MET A 26 7.41 -19.87 16.09
N GLN A 27 6.55 -19.05 16.71
CA GLN A 27 5.25 -19.49 17.21
C GLN A 27 4.33 -19.93 16.07
N ALA A 28 4.25 -19.17 14.98
CA ALA A 28 3.44 -19.51 13.81
C ALA A 28 3.92 -20.82 13.15
N ALA A 29 5.25 -21.00 13.03
CA ALA A 29 5.83 -22.22 12.48
C ALA A 29 5.54 -23.46 13.35
N GLN A 30 5.64 -23.32 14.68
CA GLN A 30 5.30 -24.39 15.63
C GLN A 30 3.81 -24.75 15.56
N HIS A 31 2.94 -23.74 15.50
CA HIS A 31 1.51 -23.94 15.39
C HIS A 31 1.13 -24.69 14.10
N LEU A 32 1.71 -24.31 12.95
CA LEU A 32 1.49 -25.01 11.68
C LEU A 32 1.95 -26.47 11.73
N LEU A 33 3.12 -26.74 12.31
CA LEU A 33 3.63 -28.10 12.46
C LEU A 33 2.73 -28.93 13.38
N GLN A 34 2.24 -28.34 14.48
CA GLN A 34 1.34 -29.01 15.40
C GLN A 34 0.02 -29.37 14.70
N GLN A 35 -0.61 -28.44 13.98
CA GLN A 35 -1.81 -28.70 13.20
C GLN A 35 -1.61 -29.80 12.14
N HIS A 36 -0.46 -29.80 11.47
CA HIS A 36 -0.12 -30.83 10.49
C HIS A 36 -0.05 -32.23 11.14
N TRP A 37 0.56 -32.36 12.32
CA TRP A 37 0.64 -33.64 13.03
C TRP A 37 -0.70 -34.07 13.63
N GLU A 38 -1.50 -33.15 14.17
CA GLU A 38 -2.86 -33.42 14.66
C GLU A 38 -3.76 -33.95 13.55
N LEU A 39 -3.67 -33.35 12.35
CA LEU A 39 -4.45 -33.77 11.18
C LEU A 39 -4.07 -35.17 10.71
N LEU A 40 -2.77 -35.51 10.66
CA LEU A 40 -2.29 -36.85 10.33
C LEU A 40 -2.65 -37.89 11.40
N GLY A 41 -2.70 -37.49 12.67
CA GLY A 41 -3.13 -38.35 13.78
C GLY A 41 -4.61 -38.69 13.74
N ASN A 42 -5.47 -37.71 13.47
CA ASN A 42 -6.93 -37.89 13.40
C ASN A 42 -7.42 -38.58 12.12
N HIS A 43 -6.67 -38.46 11.02
CA HIS A 43 -7.06 -39.01 9.73
C HIS A 43 -5.98 -39.94 9.15
N THR A 44 -5.98 -41.19 9.61
CA THR A 44 -5.06 -42.24 9.13
C THR A 44 -5.26 -42.61 7.65
N CYS A 45 -6.43 -42.29 7.07
CA CYS A 45 -6.73 -42.49 5.65
C CYS A 45 -6.05 -41.45 4.73
N LEU A 46 -5.61 -40.32 5.27
CA LEU A 46 -4.84 -39.30 4.55
C LEU A 46 -3.38 -39.73 4.49
N GLN A 47 -3.03 -40.50 3.47
CA GLN A 47 -1.63 -40.87 3.22
C GLN A 47 -0.78 -39.60 3.01
N GLY A 48 0.38 -39.52 3.68
CA GLY A 48 1.30 -38.38 3.60
C GLY A 48 1.60 -37.86 2.18
N PRO A 49 1.77 -38.71 1.15
CA PRO A 49 1.97 -38.25 -0.23
C PRO A 49 0.77 -37.52 -0.83
N ALA A 50 -0.46 -37.95 -0.53
CA ALA A 50 -1.67 -37.34 -1.06
C ALA A 50 -1.92 -35.96 -0.42
N LEU A 51 -1.71 -35.85 0.89
CA LEU A 51 -1.79 -34.57 1.61
C LEU A 51 -0.74 -33.57 1.10
N ARG A 52 0.51 -34.01 0.88
CA ARG A 52 1.55 -33.14 0.30
C ARG A 52 1.18 -32.63 -1.08
N ARG A 53 0.66 -33.48 -1.98
CA ARG A 53 0.19 -33.03 -3.31
C ARG A 53 -0.93 -31.99 -3.21
N LEU A 54 -1.86 -32.16 -2.27
CA LEU A 54 -2.92 -31.18 -2.04
C LEU A 54 -2.34 -29.84 -1.56
N ILE A 55 -1.44 -29.87 -0.56
CA ILE A 55 -0.78 -28.67 -0.03
C ILE A 55 0.03 -27.98 -1.13
N GLU A 56 0.81 -28.72 -1.91
CA GLU A 56 1.57 -28.19 -3.06
C GLU A 56 0.63 -27.55 -4.11
N GLY A 57 -0.49 -28.21 -4.41
CA GLY A 57 -1.51 -27.68 -5.31
C GLY A 57 -2.16 -26.39 -4.79
N ILE A 58 -2.46 -26.31 -3.50
CA ILE A 58 -3.01 -25.10 -2.85
C ILE A 58 -1.96 -23.97 -2.85
N ILE A 59 -0.70 -24.26 -2.52
CA ILE A 59 0.39 -23.28 -2.57
C ILE A 59 0.59 -22.77 -3.99
N GLN A 60 0.53 -23.65 -4.99
CA GLN A 60 0.64 -23.27 -6.40
C GLN A 60 -0.55 -22.41 -6.84
N ALA A 61 -1.78 -22.79 -6.47
CA ALA A 61 -2.98 -21.99 -6.73
C ALA A 61 -2.88 -20.60 -6.09
N TYR A 62 -2.45 -20.53 -4.83
CA TYR A 62 -2.23 -19.27 -4.11
C TYR A 62 -1.18 -18.39 -4.79
N LYS A 63 -0.03 -18.97 -5.19
CA LYS A 63 1.02 -18.27 -5.95
C LYS A 63 0.54 -17.78 -7.32
N SER A 64 -0.41 -18.47 -7.94
CA SER A 64 -1.06 -18.02 -9.18
C SER A 64 -2.14 -16.94 -8.96
N GLY A 65 -2.35 -16.51 -7.72
CA GLY A 65 -3.34 -15.50 -7.35
C GLY A 65 -4.74 -16.06 -7.11
N ILE A 66 -4.92 -17.39 -7.06
CA ILE A 66 -6.20 -18.02 -6.77
C ILE A 66 -6.29 -18.25 -5.26
N THR A 67 -7.17 -17.52 -4.60
CA THR A 67 -7.50 -17.72 -3.18
C THR A 67 -8.67 -18.71 -3.08
N LEU A 68 -8.43 -19.85 -2.43
CA LEU A 68 -9.46 -20.83 -2.12
C LEU A 68 -10.07 -20.46 -0.77
N GLN A 69 -11.15 -19.69 -0.79
CA GLN A 69 -11.91 -19.36 0.40
C GLN A 69 -13.39 -19.71 0.13
N GLY A 70 -13.84 -20.82 0.72
CA GLY A 70 -15.19 -21.35 0.51
C GLY A 70 -15.37 -22.22 -0.75
N ASN A 71 -16.62 -22.30 -1.24
CA ASN A 71 -17.02 -23.10 -2.42
C ASN A 71 -16.83 -22.36 -3.77
N THR A 72 -16.30 -21.13 -3.75
CA THR A 72 -16.17 -20.30 -4.95
C THR A 72 -14.71 -19.95 -5.21
N THR A 73 -14.26 -20.18 -6.45
CA THR A 73 -13.00 -19.59 -6.93
C THR A 73 -13.25 -18.12 -7.23
N SER A 74 -12.60 -17.20 -6.52
CA SER A 74 -12.71 -15.76 -6.77
C SER A 74 -12.05 -15.40 -8.13
N LEU A 75 -12.77 -15.59 -9.23
CA LEU A 75 -12.32 -15.35 -10.61
C LEU A 75 -12.27 -13.86 -10.99
N GLY A 76 -12.76 -12.96 -10.12
CA GLY A 76 -12.96 -11.54 -10.42
C GLY A 76 -11.76 -10.61 -10.20
N LYS A 77 -10.52 -11.13 -10.05
CA LYS A 77 -9.35 -10.28 -9.72
C LYS A 77 -8.84 -9.43 -10.90
N TRP A 78 -9.07 -9.87 -12.13
CA TRP A 78 -8.70 -9.17 -13.38
C TRP A 78 -9.90 -8.57 -14.10
N ASP A 79 -10.94 -8.15 -13.35
CA ASP A 79 -11.99 -7.29 -13.91
C ASP A 79 -11.40 -5.91 -14.28
N PHE A 80 -12.16 -5.07 -14.97
CA PHE A 80 -11.66 -3.76 -15.40
C PHE A 80 -11.19 -2.90 -14.21
N SER A 81 -11.93 -2.92 -13.11
CA SER A 81 -11.62 -2.15 -11.89
C SER A 81 -10.35 -2.66 -11.21
N GLY A 82 -10.17 -3.98 -11.07
CA GLY A 82 -8.95 -4.60 -10.57
C GLY A 82 -7.75 -4.37 -11.48
N SER A 83 -7.94 -4.45 -12.81
CA SER A 83 -6.89 -4.19 -13.80
C SER A 83 -6.45 -2.73 -13.80
N PHE A 84 -7.38 -1.80 -13.62
CA PHE A 84 -7.09 -0.37 -13.48
C PHE A 84 -6.30 -0.10 -12.20
N PHE A 85 -6.73 -0.65 -11.06
CA PHE A 85 -6.02 -0.54 -9.79
C PHE A 85 -4.60 -1.13 -9.87
N PHE A 86 -4.45 -2.32 -10.47
CA PHE A 86 -3.14 -2.92 -10.73
C PHE A 86 -2.26 -1.99 -11.58
N SER A 87 -2.80 -1.45 -12.68
CA SER A 87 -2.06 -0.56 -13.57
C SER A 87 -1.57 0.69 -12.86
N ILE A 88 -2.42 1.33 -12.05
CA ILE A 88 -2.03 2.46 -11.18
C ILE A 88 -0.92 2.01 -10.24
N SER A 89 -1.12 0.93 -9.47
CA SER A 89 -0.11 0.46 -8.49
C SER A 89 1.26 0.15 -9.11
N ALA A 90 1.29 -0.29 -10.37
CA ALA A 90 2.51 -0.59 -11.10
C ALA A 90 3.24 0.69 -11.53
N ILE A 91 2.55 1.67 -12.13
CA ILE A 91 3.16 2.93 -12.57
C ILE A 91 3.51 3.87 -11.41
N THR A 92 2.79 3.75 -10.29
CA THR A 92 3.09 4.48 -9.05
C THR A 92 4.19 3.83 -8.23
N THR A 93 4.76 2.72 -8.70
CA THR A 93 5.84 1.96 -8.04
C THR A 93 5.47 1.41 -6.66
N ILE A 94 4.18 1.35 -6.32
CA ILE A 94 3.69 0.73 -5.07
C ILE A 94 3.85 -0.79 -5.16
N GLY A 95 3.32 -1.39 -6.22
CA GLY A 95 3.53 -2.80 -6.54
C GLY A 95 3.19 -3.79 -5.42
N TYR A 96 1.95 -3.78 -4.90
CA TYR A 96 1.51 -4.65 -3.78
C TYR A 96 1.88 -6.14 -3.90
N GLY A 97 2.04 -6.69 -5.10
CA GLY A 97 2.52 -8.07 -5.29
C GLY A 97 1.49 -9.17 -5.00
N ASN A 98 0.35 -8.84 -4.40
CA ASN A 98 -0.80 -9.74 -4.24
C ASN A 98 -1.43 -10.16 -5.59
N LEU A 99 -1.20 -9.36 -6.64
CA LEU A 99 -1.58 -9.61 -8.02
C LEU A 99 -0.37 -9.40 -8.94
N SER A 100 -0.10 -10.36 -9.81
CA SER A 100 0.98 -10.25 -10.80
C SER A 100 0.66 -11.00 -12.10
N PRO A 101 1.15 -10.52 -13.27
CA PRO A 101 0.95 -11.21 -14.54
C PRO A 101 1.61 -12.60 -14.55
N SER A 102 0.78 -13.63 -14.71
CA SER A 102 1.27 -15.02 -14.78
C SER A 102 1.66 -15.46 -16.20
N THR A 103 1.15 -14.78 -17.24
CA THR A 103 1.43 -15.11 -18.64
C THR A 103 2.72 -14.44 -19.13
N VAL A 104 3.44 -15.09 -20.05
CA VAL A 104 4.65 -14.53 -20.67
C VAL A 104 4.33 -13.20 -21.37
N ALA A 105 3.24 -13.16 -22.15
CA ALA A 105 2.78 -11.95 -22.82
C ALA A 105 2.44 -10.81 -21.83
N GLY A 106 1.75 -11.13 -20.73
CA GLY A 106 1.41 -10.15 -19.70
C GLY A 106 2.64 -9.59 -18.98
N ARG A 107 3.66 -10.41 -18.74
CA ARG A 107 4.95 -9.97 -18.17
C ARG A 107 5.69 -9.04 -19.10
N ILE A 108 5.80 -9.39 -20.39
CA ILE A 108 6.44 -8.53 -21.41
C ILE A 108 5.69 -7.20 -21.53
N PHE A 109 4.36 -7.24 -21.61
CA PHE A 109 3.54 -6.02 -21.62
C PHE A 109 3.78 -5.16 -20.38
N CYS A 110 3.79 -5.75 -19.18
CA CYS A 110 4.02 -5.04 -17.93
C CYS A 110 5.40 -4.35 -17.88
N ILE A 111 6.46 -4.98 -18.44
CA ILE A 111 7.79 -4.37 -18.55
C ILE A 111 7.73 -3.10 -19.41
N VAL A 112 7.16 -3.19 -20.62
CA VAL A 112 7.05 -2.03 -21.53
C VAL A 112 6.14 -0.95 -20.94
N PHE A 113 5.02 -1.36 -20.33
CA PHE A 113 4.08 -0.47 -19.68
C PHE A 113 4.71 0.31 -18.52
N ALA A 114 5.47 -0.36 -17.65
CA ALA A 114 6.17 0.30 -16.54
C ALA A 114 7.29 1.24 -17.02
N LEU A 115 8.03 0.87 -18.08
CA LEU A 115 9.12 1.68 -18.64
C LEU A 115 8.67 3.10 -19.03
N PHE A 116 7.50 3.23 -19.65
CA PHE A 116 6.94 4.54 -20.02
C PHE A 116 6.00 5.11 -18.95
N GLY A 117 5.29 4.25 -18.23
CA GLY A 117 4.30 4.64 -17.23
C GLY A 117 4.91 5.29 -15.99
N ILE A 118 6.05 4.78 -15.49
CA ILE A 118 6.71 5.34 -14.30
C ILE A 118 7.20 6.78 -14.54
N PRO A 119 7.97 7.08 -15.61
CA PRO A 119 8.36 8.47 -15.91
C PRO A 119 7.15 9.40 -16.09
N LEU A 120 6.12 8.94 -16.80
CA LEU A 120 4.89 9.72 -17.00
C LEU A 120 4.20 10.01 -15.66
N ASN A 121 4.10 9.02 -14.78
CA ASN A 121 3.52 9.19 -13.45
C ASN A 121 4.33 10.18 -12.59
N LEU A 122 5.66 10.17 -12.67
CA LEU A 122 6.50 11.15 -11.95
C LEU A 122 6.27 12.58 -12.44
N ILE A 123 6.13 12.79 -13.75
CA ILE A 123 5.79 14.10 -14.32
C ILE A 123 4.40 14.53 -13.83
N LEU A 124 3.42 13.64 -13.90
CA LEU A 124 2.06 13.90 -13.41
C LEU A 124 2.03 14.25 -11.92
N LEU A 125 2.75 13.51 -11.08
CA LEU A 125 2.83 13.79 -9.64
C LEU A 125 3.48 15.15 -9.37
N ASN A 126 4.48 15.54 -10.15
CA ASN A 126 5.08 16.86 -10.02
C ASN A 126 4.07 17.97 -10.40
N GLU A 127 3.33 17.84 -11.50
CA GLU A 127 2.29 18.79 -11.91
C GLU A 127 1.17 18.89 -10.87
N ILE A 128 0.64 17.76 -10.39
CA ILE A 128 -0.38 17.75 -9.33
C ILE A 128 0.17 18.41 -8.05
N GLY A 129 1.41 18.10 -7.66
CA GLY A 129 2.06 18.72 -6.51
C GLY A 129 2.19 20.24 -6.66
N GLN A 130 2.53 20.74 -7.85
CA GLN A 130 2.59 22.18 -8.12
C GLN A 130 1.19 22.82 -8.07
N LEU A 131 0.18 22.18 -8.64
CA LEU A 131 -1.20 22.65 -8.57
C LEU A 131 -1.71 22.72 -7.12
N MET A 132 -1.39 21.72 -6.30
CA MET A 132 -1.70 21.74 -4.86
C MET A 132 -1.00 22.89 -4.16
N LEU A 133 0.28 23.12 -4.46
CA LEU A 133 1.05 24.23 -3.88
C LEU A 133 0.51 25.60 -4.31
N LEU A 134 0.14 25.77 -5.58
CA LEU A 134 -0.51 26.98 -6.10
C LEU A 134 -1.86 27.22 -5.42
N GLY A 135 -2.66 26.17 -5.20
CA GLY A 135 -3.91 26.25 -4.44
C GLY A 135 -3.67 26.75 -3.01
N VAL A 136 -2.65 26.21 -2.34
CA VAL A 136 -2.24 26.66 -0.99
C VAL A 136 -1.79 28.13 -1.01
N GLN A 137 -0.99 28.54 -1.99
CA GLN A 137 -0.54 29.92 -2.13
C GLN A 137 -1.69 30.89 -2.44
N HIS A 138 -2.65 30.47 -3.26
CA HIS A 138 -3.85 31.24 -3.56
C HIS A 138 -4.70 31.44 -2.30
N CYS A 139 -4.95 30.36 -1.55
CA CYS A 139 -5.61 30.45 -0.24
C CYS A 139 -4.82 31.34 0.72
N ALA A 140 -3.49 31.26 0.71
CA ALA A 140 -2.64 32.10 1.55
C ALA A 140 -2.79 33.58 1.24
N HIS A 141 -2.79 33.94 -0.04
CA HIS A 141 -2.96 35.32 -0.47
C HIS A 141 -4.34 35.87 -0.09
N CYS A 142 -5.41 35.11 -0.32
CA CYS A 142 -6.76 35.49 0.10
C CYS A 142 -6.86 35.71 1.62
N LEU A 143 -6.14 34.92 2.43
CA LEU A 143 -6.08 35.08 3.88
C LEU A 143 -5.22 36.27 4.32
N GLU A 144 -4.12 36.55 3.63
CA GLU A 144 -3.24 37.70 3.91
C GLU A 144 -3.91 39.05 3.60
N GLU A 145 -4.78 39.11 2.59
CA GLU A 145 -5.61 40.31 2.35
C GLU A 145 -6.59 40.57 3.50
N VAL A 146 -7.06 39.52 4.17
CA VAL A 146 -7.98 39.62 5.32
C VAL A 146 -7.22 39.89 6.63
N PHE A 147 -5.97 39.40 6.75
CA PHE A 147 -5.16 39.45 7.98
C PHE A 147 -3.80 40.12 7.70
N HIS A 148 -3.63 41.39 8.06
CA HIS A 148 -2.48 42.29 7.79
C HIS A 148 -1.06 41.85 8.31
N TRP A 149 -0.78 40.56 8.50
CA TRP A 149 0.47 40.02 9.08
C TRP A 149 1.37 39.33 8.03
N GLN A 150 1.97 40.10 7.11
CA GLN A 150 2.47 39.58 5.83
C GLN A 150 3.54 38.47 5.84
N LYS A 151 4.56 38.47 6.72
CA LYS A 151 5.67 37.48 6.61
C LYS A 151 5.51 36.21 7.45
N LYS A 152 4.88 36.28 8.62
CA LYS A 152 4.61 35.09 9.45
C LYS A 152 3.39 34.31 8.95
N ALA A 153 2.42 34.99 8.34
CA ALA A 153 1.21 34.36 7.80
C ALA A 153 1.52 33.36 6.67
N SER A 154 2.38 33.71 5.71
CA SER A 154 2.72 32.80 4.60
C SER A 154 3.31 31.45 5.07
N LEU A 155 4.20 31.47 6.09
CA LEU A 155 4.76 30.25 6.67
C LEU A 155 3.70 29.45 7.46
N LEU A 156 2.87 30.14 8.25
CA LEU A 156 1.78 29.52 8.99
C LEU A 156 0.77 28.85 8.05
N ILE A 157 0.46 29.45 6.90
CA ILE A 157 -0.52 28.89 5.96
C ILE A 157 0.05 27.67 5.23
N LYS A 158 1.33 27.71 4.81
CA LYS A 158 2.01 26.55 4.24
C LYS A 158 2.08 25.37 5.22
N THR A 159 2.41 25.63 6.48
CA THR A 159 2.45 24.61 7.53
C THR A 159 1.06 24.08 7.88
N CYS A 160 0.05 24.95 8.01
CA CYS A 160 -1.35 24.54 8.19
C CYS A 160 -1.84 23.68 7.02
N ALA A 161 -1.54 24.03 5.77
CA ALA A 161 -1.92 23.23 4.62
C ALA A 161 -1.27 21.84 4.63
N LEU A 162 0.00 21.75 5.05
CA LEU A 162 0.68 20.47 5.24
C LEU A 162 -0.02 19.60 6.29
N VAL A 163 -0.37 20.19 7.44
CA VAL A 163 -1.10 19.52 8.53
C VAL A 163 -2.50 19.09 8.11
N THR A 164 -3.23 19.94 7.37
CA THR A 164 -4.53 19.59 6.81
C THR A 164 -4.42 18.42 5.83
N GLY A 165 -3.37 18.38 5.00
CA GLY A 165 -3.10 17.25 4.13
C GLY A 165 -2.75 15.97 4.90
N LEU A 166 -2.03 16.05 6.03
CA LEU A 166 -1.78 14.91 6.91
C LEU A 166 -3.10 14.32 7.44
N LEU A 167 -4.01 15.18 7.88
CA LEU A 167 -5.34 14.78 8.33
C LEU A 167 -6.12 14.12 7.20
N LEU A 168 -6.15 14.74 6.02
CA LEU A 168 -6.97 14.31 4.88
C LEU A 168 -6.45 13.04 4.19
N PHE A 169 -5.14 12.90 4.03
CA PHE A 169 -4.53 11.80 3.26
C PHE A 169 -4.06 10.63 4.12
N LEU A 170 -3.76 10.82 5.41
CA LEU A 170 -3.27 9.74 6.29
C LEU A 170 -4.22 9.38 7.43
N LEU A 171 -4.86 10.35 8.09
CA LEU A 171 -5.64 10.08 9.32
C LEU A 171 -7.14 9.84 9.07
N LEU A 172 -7.71 10.41 8.00
CA LEU A 172 -9.11 10.23 7.61
C LEU A 172 -9.39 8.90 6.88
N PRO A 173 -8.60 8.47 5.88
CA PRO A 173 -8.87 7.23 5.12
C PRO A 173 -9.00 5.96 5.97
N PRO A 174 -8.25 5.75 7.07
CA PRO A 174 -8.42 4.59 7.95
C PRO A 174 -9.85 4.39 8.47
N LEU A 175 -10.62 5.47 8.68
CA LEU A 175 -12.03 5.37 9.08
C LEU A 175 -12.89 4.73 7.99
N LEU A 176 -12.61 5.07 6.73
CA LEU A 176 -13.30 4.51 5.57
C LEU A 176 -12.87 3.06 5.31
N PHE A 177 -11.60 2.72 5.53
CA PHE A 177 -11.14 1.33 5.47
C PHE A 177 -11.74 0.48 6.59
N SER A 178 -11.94 1.03 7.79
CA SER A 178 -12.58 0.30 8.87
C SER A 178 -14.04 -0.06 8.55
N ASP A 179 -14.81 0.86 7.98
CA ASP A 179 -16.19 0.58 7.53
C ASP A 179 -16.23 -0.44 6.37
N LYS A 180 -15.43 -0.23 5.33
CA LYS A 180 -15.51 -1.02 4.08
C LYS A 180 -14.78 -2.36 4.15
N GLU A 181 -13.55 -2.35 4.64
CA GLU A 181 -12.71 -3.55 4.70
C GLU A 181 -12.86 -4.32 6.01
N GLY A 182 -13.40 -3.68 7.07
CA GLY A 182 -13.50 -4.30 8.39
C GLY A 182 -12.18 -4.34 9.15
N TRP A 183 -11.21 -3.57 8.70
CA TRP A 183 -9.93 -3.42 9.38
C TRP A 183 -10.09 -2.57 10.65
N SER A 184 -9.20 -2.79 11.62
CA SER A 184 -9.00 -1.86 12.72
C SER A 184 -8.44 -0.53 12.20
N TYR A 185 -8.60 0.54 12.99
CA TYR A 185 -8.06 1.86 12.63
C TYR A 185 -6.53 1.81 12.43
N GLU A 186 -5.83 1.03 13.26
CA GLU A 186 -4.38 0.86 13.21
C GLU A 186 -3.92 0.20 11.91
N GLU A 187 -4.60 -0.86 11.48
CA GLU A 187 -4.35 -1.53 10.19
C GLU A 187 -4.65 -0.60 9.01
N GLY A 188 -5.73 0.18 9.09
CA GLY A 188 -6.05 1.18 8.07
C GLY A 188 -5.01 2.30 7.98
N PHE A 189 -4.47 2.75 9.12
CA PHE A 189 -3.40 3.74 9.19
C PHE A 189 -2.09 3.19 8.62
N TYR A 190 -1.73 1.96 9.02
CA TYR A 190 -0.59 1.23 8.48
C TYR A 190 -0.68 1.10 6.95
N TYR A 191 -1.82 0.62 6.44
CA TYR A 191 -2.08 0.54 5.00
C TYR A 191 -1.91 1.90 4.31
N SER A 192 -2.46 2.98 4.90
CA SER A 192 -2.38 4.32 4.32
C SER A 192 -0.94 4.80 4.18
N PHE A 193 -0.14 4.64 5.23
CA PHE A 193 1.26 5.04 5.21
C PHE A 193 2.11 4.18 4.26
N ILE A 194 2.00 2.85 4.32
CA ILE A 194 2.74 1.92 3.44
C ILE A 194 2.38 2.12 1.96
N THR A 195 1.13 2.46 1.67
CA THR A 195 0.66 2.74 0.31
C THR A 195 1.22 4.06 -0.21
N LEU A 196 1.04 5.15 0.53
CA LEU A 196 1.44 6.49 0.06
C LEU A 196 2.96 6.67 0.03
N SER A 197 3.71 5.96 0.87
CA SER A 197 5.18 5.89 0.84
C SER A 197 5.74 4.96 -0.25
N THR A 198 4.86 4.40 -1.10
CA THR A 198 5.21 3.49 -2.20
C THR A 198 6.00 2.24 -1.76
N ILE A 199 5.80 1.78 -0.52
CA ILE A 199 6.41 0.54 -0.02
C ILE A 199 5.59 -0.67 -0.49
N GLY A 200 4.27 -0.61 -0.31
CA GLY A 200 3.33 -1.59 -0.88
C GLY A 200 3.59 -3.06 -0.55
N PHE A 201 3.61 -3.44 0.73
CA PHE A 201 3.84 -4.85 1.11
C PHE A 201 2.78 -5.85 0.59
N GLY A 202 1.53 -5.38 0.41
CA GLY A 202 0.44 -6.19 -0.13
C GLY A 202 -0.19 -7.21 0.82
N ASP A 203 0.19 -7.14 2.09
CA ASP A 203 -0.48 -7.77 3.23
C ASP A 203 -1.91 -7.23 3.40
N TYR A 204 -2.09 -5.92 3.26
CA TYR A 204 -3.39 -5.25 3.19
C TYR A 204 -3.61 -4.67 1.79
N VAL A 205 -4.68 -5.08 1.12
CA VAL A 205 -5.10 -4.52 -0.18
C VAL A 205 -6.62 -4.44 -0.23
N ILE A 206 -7.12 -3.28 -0.66
CA ILE A 206 -8.55 -3.01 -0.74
C ILE A 206 -9.29 -3.85 -1.79
N GLY A 207 -10.54 -4.19 -1.52
CA GLY A 207 -11.43 -4.82 -2.48
C GLY A 207 -11.00 -6.23 -2.91
N MET A 208 -10.30 -6.94 -2.02
CA MET A 208 -9.77 -8.29 -2.25
C MET A 208 -10.47 -9.37 -1.43
N ASN A 209 -11.25 -9.01 -0.41
CA ASN A 209 -11.94 -9.99 0.43
C ASN A 209 -13.16 -10.59 -0.31
N PRO A 210 -13.19 -11.91 -0.58
CA PRO A 210 -14.31 -12.54 -1.29
C PRO A 210 -15.62 -12.55 -0.48
N ASP A 211 -15.55 -12.42 0.84
CA ASP A 211 -16.72 -12.45 1.73
C ASP A 211 -17.46 -11.08 1.78
N ARG A 212 -16.87 -10.04 1.16
CA ARG A 212 -17.43 -8.68 1.15
C ARG A 212 -17.78 -8.23 -0.26
N THR A 213 -18.87 -7.50 -0.38
CA THR A 213 -19.29 -6.86 -1.63
C THR A 213 -18.87 -5.40 -1.63
N TYR A 214 -18.10 -5.03 -2.65
CA TYR A 214 -17.58 -3.67 -2.79
C TYR A 214 -18.33 -2.92 -3.90
N PRO A 215 -18.67 -1.64 -3.68
CA PRO A 215 -19.19 -0.80 -4.76
C PRO A 215 -18.16 -0.66 -5.88
N GLY A 216 -18.61 -0.66 -7.15
CA GLY A 216 -17.71 -0.56 -8.31
C GLY A 216 -16.86 0.73 -8.35
N TRP A 217 -17.31 1.81 -7.71
CA TRP A 217 -16.58 3.07 -7.61
C TRP A 217 -15.43 3.04 -6.59
N TYR A 218 -15.43 2.09 -5.66
CA TYR A 218 -14.55 2.09 -4.49
C TYR A 218 -13.06 2.05 -4.87
N LYS A 219 -12.65 1.08 -5.70
CA LYS A 219 -11.26 0.96 -6.17
C LYS A 219 -10.80 2.18 -6.97
N ASN A 220 -11.70 2.79 -7.75
CA ASN A 220 -11.38 3.98 -8.54
C ASN A 220 -11.15 5.21 -7.65
N VAL A 221 -11.99 5.41 -6.63
CA VAL A 221 -11.83 6.49 -5.65
C VAL A 221 -10.52 6.33 -4.87
N ILE A 222 -10.20 5.12 -4.42
CA ILE A 222 -8.93 4.85 -3.73
C ILE A 222 -7.74 5.05 -4.68
N SER A 223 -7.84 4.68 -5.96
CA SER A 223 -6.79 4.94 -6.95
C SER A 223 -6.51 6.44 -7.12
N LEU A 224 -7.57 7.27 -7.15
CA LEU A 224 -7.42 8.73 -7.18
C LEU A 224 -6.81 9.26 -5.89
N TRP A 225 -7.28 8.79 -4.74
CA TRP A 225 -6.70 9.15 -3.44
C TRP A 225 -5.20 8.85 -3.36
N ILE A 226 -4.75 7.69 -3.87
CA ILE A 226 -3.33 7.33 -3.95
C ILE A 226 -2.55 8.39 -4.75
N LEU A 227 -3.04 8.79 -5.93
CA LEU A 227 -2.36 9.79 -6.77
C LEU A 227 -2.20 11.14 -6.04
N PHE A 228 -3.28 11.67 -5.45
CA PHE A 228 -3.22 12.94 -4.72
C PHE A 228 -2.41 12.83 -3.42
N GLY A 229 -2.52 11.71 -2.70
CA GLY A 229 -1.79 11.47 -1.46
C GLY A 229 -0.28 11.38 -1.68
N MET A 230 0.17 10.73 -2.76
CA MET A 230 1.58 10.68 -3.14
C MET A 230 2.11 12.05 -3.57
N ALA A 231 1.31 12.83 -4.30
CA ALA A 231 1.68 14.20 -4.65
C ALA A 231 1.86 15.06 -3.38
N TRP A 232 0.95 14.94 -2.41
CA TRP A 232 1.09 15.58 -1.10
C TRP A 232 2.33 15.09 -0.34
N LEU A 233 2.60 13.78 -0.28
CA LEU A 233 3.77 13.25 0.42
C LEU A 233 5.08 13.77 -0.20
N THR A 234 5.13 13.93 -1.52
CA THR A 234 6.26 14.54 -2.23
C THR A 234 6.49 15.99 -1.77
N LEU A 235 5.43 16.76 -1.52
CA LEU A 235 5.53 18.12 -0.96
C LEU A 235 6.05 18.11 0.48
N VAL A 236 5.61 17.16 1.31
CA VAL A 236 6.12 16.96 2.68
C VAL A 236 7.62 16.69 2.64
N ILE A 237 8.07 15.76 1.79
CA ILE A 237 9.49 15.43 1.65
C ILE A 237 10.29 16.67 1.21
N LYS A 238 9.82 17.40 0.20
CA LYS A 238 10.46 18.66 -0.23
C LYS A 238 10.54 19.69 0.90
N PHE A 239 9.48 19.83 1.70
CA PHE A 239 9.47 20.73 2.86
C PHE A 239 10.49 20.28 3.92
N CYS A 240 10.57 18.99 4.23
CA CYS A 240 11.56 18.45 5.16
C CYS A 240 13.01 18.65 4.68
N ILE A 241 13.27 18.47 3.37
CA ILE A 241 14.59 18.72 2.78
C ILE A 241 14.99 20.19 2.97
N ASN A 242 14.11 21.13 2.61
CA ASN A 242 14.36 22.56 2.77
C ASN A 242 14.56 23.02 4.23
N PHE A 243 14.13 22.22 5.21
CA PHE A 243 14.36 22.50 6.63
C PHE A 243 15.68 21.90 7.12
N LEU A 244 16.18 20.85 6.46
CA LEU A 244 17.41 20.16 6.82
C LEU A 244 18.65 20.79 6.17
N GLU A 245 18.50 21.42 5.00
CA GLU A 245 19.51 22.28 4.34
C GLU A 245 19.60 23.67 4.98
#